data_AF-A0A816DLX5-F1
#
_entry.id   AF-A0A816DLX5-F1
#
_cell.length_a   1.000
_cell.length_b   1.000
_cell.length_c   1.000
_cell.angle_alpha   90.00
_cell.angle_beta   90.00
_cell.angle_gamma   90.00
#
_symmetry.space_group_name_H-M   'P 1'
#
loop_
_entity.id
_entity.type
_entity.pdbx_description
1 polymer ?
#
loop_
_entity_poly.entity_id
_entity_poly.type
_entity_poly.pdbx_seq_one_letter_code
_entity_poly.pdbx_strand_id
1 'polypeptide(L)'
;MDVGTLLNPQIDTGQIEGNFIQGVGLFTMEELIRGDKKFNKWIPSGQLYTCGVDTYKIPSFSDVPIDFRVSLLSNSLNPRAIYSSKGIGEPSILLAASAFVALKQACQVYREQQSLSGYFTLHSPATVERLRMACVDEFTRRVCPDEYETVLSRGSY
;
A
#
# COMPACT_ATOMS: atom_id res chain seq x y z
N MET A 1 7.73 18.02 1.71
CA MET A 1 6.85 18.22 0.55
C MET A 1 6.90 19.67 0.11
N ASP A 2 6.92 19.94 -1.19
CA ASP A 2 6.87 21.31 -1.72
C ASP A 2 5.42 21.72 -1.96
N VAL A 3 4.95 22.66 -1.13
CA VAL A 3 3.56 23.12 -1.09
C VAL A 3 3.44 24.60 -1.52
N GLY A 4 4.54 25.18 -2.02
CA GLY A 4 4.62 26.61 -2.29
C GLY A 4 4.65 27.43 -0.98
N THR A 5 4.03 28.61 -1.02
CA THR A 5 3.76 29.41 0.17
C THR A 5 2.59 28.83 0.95
N LEU A 6 2.80 28.60 2.24
CA LEU A 6 1.81 28.04 3.16
C LEU A 6 0.63 28.98 3.36
N LEU A 7 -0.59 28.49 3.13
CA LEU A 7 -1.82 29.20 3.49
C LEU A 7 -2.19 28.93 4.94
N ASN A 8 -2.17 27.66 5.34
CA ASN A 8 -2.36 27.22 6.71
C ASN A 8 -1.50 25.97 6.96
N PRO A 9 -0.36 26.11 7.66
CA PRO A 9 0.57 25.00 7.88
C PRO A 9 -0.06 23.78 8.58
N GLN A 10 -1.05 23.99 9.45
CA GLN A 10 -1.68 22.91 10.21
C GLN A 10 -2.60 22.06 9.32
N ILE A 11 -3.41 22.72 8.49
CA ILE A 11 -4.25 22.04 7.49
C ILE A 11 -3.36 21.33 6.48
N ASP A 12 -2.29 22.00 6.04
CA ASP A 12 -1.41 21.45 5.02
C ASP A 12 -0.69 20.19 5.51
N THR A 13 -0.23 20.20 6.76
CA THR A 13 0.38 19.04 7.41
C THR A 13 -0.63 17.90 7.58
N GLY A 14 -1.83 18.20 8.11
CA GLY A 14 -2.86 17.18 8.32
C GLY A 14 -3.34 16.51 7.03
N GLN A 15 -3.42 17.26 5.92
CA GLN A 15 -3.72 16.69 4.60
C GLN A 15 -2.62 15.74 4.12
N ILE A 16 -1.35 16.12 4.32
CA ILE A 16 -0.22 15.26 3.93
C ILE A 16 -0.22 13.96 4.73
N GLU A 17 -0.42 14.05 6.05
CA GLU A 17 -0.48 12.89 6.93
C GLU A 17 -1.66 11.98 6.60
N GLY A 18 -2.87 12.55 6.46
CA GLY A 18 -4.09 11.81 6.14
C GLY A 18 -3.99 11.09 4.79
N ASN A 19 -3.53 11.78 3.76
CA ASN A 19 -3.34 11.20 2.44
C ASN A 19 -2.25 10.12 2.41
N PHE A 20 -1.16 10.32 3.14
CA PHE A 20 -0.12 9.32 3.25
C PHE A 20 -0.68 8.04 3.87
N ILE A 21 -1.43 8.15 4.97
CA ILE A 21 -2.05 6.98 5.62
C ILE A 21 -3.12 6.34 4.74
N GLN A 22 -3.93 7.12 4.02
CA GLN A 22 -4.87 6.59 3.02
C GLN A 22 -4.13 5.82 1.91
N GLY A 23 -2.99 6.33 1.45
CA GLY A 23 -2.13 5.62 0.52
C GLY A 23 -1.53 4.34 1.11
N VAL A 24 -1.14 4.33 2.39
CA VAL A 24 -0.67 3.12 3.07
C VAL A 24 -1.77 2.07 3.03
N GLY A 25 -3.00 2.46 3.39
CA GLY A 25 -4.20 1.63 3.26
C GLY A 25 -4.31 1.00 1.87
N LEU A 26 -4.35 1.84 0.84
CA LEU A 26 -4.43 1.44 -0.58
C LEU A 26 -3.36 0.43 -0.99
N PHE A 27 -2.12 0.60 -0.53
CA PHE A 27 -1.01 -0.23 -0.98
C PHE A 27 -0.74 -1.46 -0.12
N THR A 28 -1.21 -1.54 1.12
CA THR A 28 -0.81 -2.62 2.04
C THR A 28 -1.96 -3.46 2.59
N MET A 29 -3.19 -2.94 2.74
CA MET A 29 -4.24 -3.64 3.49
C MET A 29 -5.65 -3.55 2.91
N GLU A 30 -6.01 -2.44 2.27
CA GLU A 30 -7.37 -2.23 1.75
C GLU A 30 -7.60 -3.08 0.51
N GLU A 31 -8.37 -4.17 0.67
CA GLU A 31 -8.63 -5.12 -0.40
C GLU A 31 -10.14 -5.29 -0.65
N LEU A 32 -10.51 -5.24 -1.93
CA LEU A 32 -11.87 -5.55 -2.38
C LEU A 32 -11.94 -7.01 -2.82
N ILE A 33 -12.71 -7.82 -2.10
CA ILE A 33 -12.91 -9.23 -2.43
C ILE A 33 -14.27 -9.39 -3.09
N ARG A 34 -14.26 -9.86 -4.35
CA ARG A 34 -15.46 -10.16 -5.13
C ARG A 34 -15.46 -11.63 -5.54
N GLY A 35 -16.66 -12.19 -5.71
CA GLY A 35 -16.81 -13.53 -6.27
C GLY A 35 -16.34 -13.60 -7.71
N ASP A 36 -15.43 -14.53 -7.96
CA ASP A 36 -14.88 -14.80 -9.28
C ASP A 36 -14.67 -16.31 -9.46
N LYS A 37 -14.77 -16.77 -10.70
CA LYS A 37 -14.61 -18.16 -11.11
C LYS A 37 -13.19 -18.67 -10.91
N LYS A 38 -12.17 -17.79 -10.85
CA LYS A 38 -10.77 -18.20 -10.71
C LYS A 38 -10.35 -18.34 -9.24
N PHE A 39 -10.48 -17.29 -8.44
CA PHE A 39 -9.88 -17.23 -7.10
C PHE A 39 -10.90 -17.28 -5.94
N ASN A 40 -12.10 -16.71 -6.12
CA ASN A 40 -13.10 -16.54 -5.06
C ASN A 40 -14.38 -17.33 -5.35
N LYS A 41 -14.24 -18.62 -5.65
CA LYS A 41 -15.36 -19.50 -6.06
C LYS A 41 -16.44 -19.68 -4.99
N TRP A 42 -16.11 -19.40 -3.73
CA TRP A 42 -16.99 -19.51 -2.58
C TRP A 42 -17.97 -18.32 -2.46
N ILE A 43 -17.76 -17.24 -3.22
CA ILE A 43 -18.68 -16.10 -3.32
C ILE A 43 -19.38 -16.17 -4.69
N PRO A 44 -20.70 -15.91 -4.77
CA PRO A 44 -21.39 -15.80 -6.07
C PRO A 44 -20.69 -14.81 -7.01
N SER A 45 -20.54 -15.20 -8.28
CA SER A 45 -19.82 -14.42 -9.29
C SER A 45 -20.36 -12.98 -9.38
N GLY A 46 -19.46 -11.99 -9.30
CA GLY A 46 -19.78 -10.57 -9.38
C GLY A 46 -20.26 -9.93 -8.06
N GLN A 47 -20.52 -10.72 -7.01
CA GLN A 47 -20.94 -10.20 -5.72
C GLN A 47 -19.73 -9.71 -4.91
N LEU A 48 -19.85 -8.52 -4.32
CA LEU A 48 -18.86 -7.98 -3.38
C LEU A 48 -19.04 -8.63 -2.01
N TYR A 49 -17.96 -9.12 -1.42
CA TYR A 49 -17.94 -9.69 -0.08
C TYR A 49 -17.55 -8.64 0.98
N THR A 50 -16.55 -7.82 0.67
CA THR A 50 -16.03 -6.77 1.57
C THR A 50 -16.95 -5.55 1.58
N CYS A 51 -18.13 -5.69 2.20
CA CYS A 51 -19.16 -4.67 2.27
C CYS A 51 -19.26 -3.96 3.63
N GLY A 52 -18.41 -4.34 4.60
CA GLY A 52 -18.42 -3.78 5.96
C GLY A 52 -17.02 -3.49 6.49
N VAL A 53 -16.93 -2.75 7.60
CA VAL A 53 -15.65 -2.44 8.29
C VAL A 53 -15.00 -3.67 8.94
N ASP A 54 -15.77 -4.73 9.11
CA ASP A 54 -15.31 -6.03 9.57
C ASP A 54 -14.52 -6.78 8.49
N THR A 55 -14.81 -6.53 7.22
CA THR A 55 -14.28 -7.24 6.05
C THR A 55 -13.39 -6.36 5.16
N TYR A 56 -13.65 -5.06 5.08
CA TYR A 56 -12.80 -4.05 4.45
C TYR A 56 -12.02 -3.27 5.52
N LYS A 57 -10.70 -3.46 5.56
CA LYS A 57 -9.84 -2.92 6.62
C LYS A 57 -9.11 -1.68 6.15
N ILE A 58 -9.55 -0.53 6.65
CA ILE A 58 -8.80 0.73 6.57
C ILE A 58 -7.70 0.77 7.64
N PRO A 59 -6.67 1.62 7.47
CA PRO A 59 -5.67 1.87 8.50
C PRO A 59 -6.29 2.30 9.82
N SER A 60 -5.84 1.65 10.90
CA SER A 60 -6.14 1.98 12.29
C SER A 60 -4.98 2.76 12.93
N PHE A 61 -5.14 3.15 14.19
CA PHE A 61 -4.09 3.85 14.94
C PHE A 61 -2.78 3.06 15.04
N SER A 62 -2.84 1.73 15.01
CA SER A 62 -1.66 0.86 15.11
C SER A 62 -0.89 0.73 13.79
N ASP A 63 -1.47 1.16 12.67
CA ASP A 63 -0.89 1.02 11.34
C ASP A 63 -0.06 2.25 10.93
N VAL A 64 -0.11 3.33 11.72
CA VAL A 64 0.68 4.54 11.52
C VAL A 64 2.15 4.27 11.85
N PRO A 65 3.12 4.79 11.06
CA PRO A 65 4.54 4.65 11.38
C PRO A 65 4.87 5.20 12.77
N ILE A 66 5.66 4.44 13.55
CA ILE A 66 6.05 4.82 14.91
C ILE A 66 6.79 6.16 14.94
N ASP A 67 7.63 6.42 13.93
CA ASP A 67 8.29 7.71 13.71
C ASP A 67 7.79 8.28 12.37
N PHE A 68 6.85 9.23 12.44
CA PHE A 68 6.27 9.87 11.27
C PHE A 68 6.63 11.36 11.24
N ARG A 69 7.52 11.74 10.32
CA ARG A 69 8.02 13.12 10.18
C ARG A 69 7.56 13.75 8.89
N VAL A 70 6.86 14.86 9.00
CA VAL A 70 6.47 15.70 7.87
C VAL A 70 7.22 17.01 7.93
N SER A 71 7.76 17.45 6.80
CA SER A 71 8.45 18.73 6.67
C SER A 71 8.07 19.41 5.37
N LEU A 72 7.84 20.72 5.44
CA LEU A 72 7.38 21.53 4.32
C LEU A 72 8.57 22.35 3.78
N LEU A 73 8.72 22.39 2.46
CA LEU A 73 9.80 23.14 1.83
C LEU A 73 9.53 24.65 1.97
N SER A 74 10.39 25.36 2.69
CA SER A 74 10.31 26.80 2.86
C SER A 74 10.79 27.56 1.62
N ASN A 75 10.27 28.78 1.41
CA ASN A 75 10.71 29.72 0.37
C ASN A 75 10.52 29.23 -1.07
N SER A 76 9.50 28.41 -1.32
CA SER A 76 9.11 27.96 -2.66
C SER A 76 7.98 28.84 -3.20
N LEU A 77 8.31 29.84 -4.02
CA LEU A 77 7.30 30.74 -4.59
C LEU A 77 6.64 30.12 -5.84
N ASN A 78 5.31 30.08 -5.88
CA ASN A 78 4.55 29.66 -7.06
C ASN A 78 3.73 30.82 -7.66
N PRO A 79 4.28 31.65 -8.57
CA PRO A 79 3.61 32.85 -9.07
C PRO A 79 2.31 32.58 -9.85
N ARG A 80 2.02 31.31 -10.19
CA ARG A 80 0.82 30.92 -10.95
C ARG A 80 -0.41 30.65 -10.09
N ALA A 81 -0.23 30.54 -8.77
CA ALA A 81 -1.30 30.17 -7.85
C ALA A 81 -1.59 31.29 -6.85
N ILE A 82 -2.79 31.24 -6.26
CA ILE A 82 -3.24 32.20 -5.25
C ILE A 82 -2.26 32.20 -4.07
N TYR A 83 -1.80 33.39 -3.68
CA TYR A 83 -0.79 33.60 -2.64
C TYR A 83 0.49 32.78 -2.78
N SER A 84 0.85 32.37 -4.00
CA SER A 84 1.99 31.48 -4.25
C SER A 84 1.89 30.07 -3.64
N SER A 85 0.68 29.59 -3.35
CA SER A 85 0.42 28.25 -2.80
C SER A 85 0.47 27.12 -3.84
N LYS A 86 0.32 25.87 -3.42
CA LYS A 86 0.10 24.70 -4.29
C LYS A 86 -1.01 23.82 -3.71
N GLY A 87 -1.75 23.16 -4.59
CA GLY A 87 -2.72 22.15 -4.18
C GLY A 87 -2.01 20.89 -3.68
N ILE A 88 -2.41 20.41 -2.50
CA ILE A 88 -1.76 19.28 -1.80
C ILE A 88 -2.70 18.09 -1.56
N GLY A 89 -3.95 18.18 -2.01
CA GLY A 89 -5.01 17.26 -1.62
C GLY A 89 -4.87 15.81 -2.12
N GLU A 90 -4.07 15.55 -3.15
CA GLU A 90 -3.86 14.21 -3.71
C GLU A 90 -2.38 13.80 -3.83
N PRO A 91 -1.40 14.71 -4.09
CA PRO A 91 -0.04 14.28 -4.41
C PRO A 91 0.66 13.45 -3.33
N SER A 92 0.26 13.57 -2.06
CA SER A 92 0.84 12.80 -0.95
C SER A 92 0.40 11.33 -0.90
N ILE A 93 -0.69 10.93 -1.57
CA ILE A 93 -1.16 9.53 -1.59
C ILE A 93 -0.10 8.62 -2.22
N LEU A 94 0.51 9.06 -3.32
CA LEU A 94 1.53 8.26 -4.02
C LEU A 94 2.80 8.06 -3.19
N LEU A 95 3.11 8.97 -2.26
CA LEU A 95 4.29 8.83 -1.38
C LEU A 95 4.21 7.57 -0.52
N ALA A 96 3.01 7.08 -0.23
CA ALA A 96 2.81 5.84 0.51
C ALA A 96 3.26 4.58 -0.24
N ALA A 97 3.49 4.66 -1.57
CA ALA A 97 4.13 3.59 -2.31
C ALA A 97 5.52 3.25 -1.76
N SER A 98 6.16 4.17 -1.02
CA SER A 98 7.38 3.90 -0.26
C SER A 98 7.24 2.73 0.72
N ALA A 99 6.10 2.63 1.43
CA ALA A 99 5.84 1.51 2.34
C ALA A 99 5.72 0.19 1.59
N PHE A 100 5.03 0.18 0.44
CA PHE A 100 4.92 -0.99 -0.43
C PHE A 100 6.28 -1.46 -0.96
N VAL A 101 7.11 -0.53 -1.45
CA VAL A 101 8.45 -0.86 -1.97
C VAL A 101 9.36 -1.35 -0.83
N ALA A 102 9.26 -0.77 0.36
CA ALA A 102 10.00 -1.26 1.54
C ALA A 102 9.61 -2.70 1.91
N LEU A 103 8.33 -3.02 1.91
CA LEU A 103 7.83 -4.39 2.13
C LEU A 103 8.33 -5.35 1.03
N LYS A 104 8.24 -4.95 -0.24
CA LYS A 104 8.76 -5.74 -1.37
C LYS A 104 10.25 -6.02 -1.22
N GLN A 105 11.03 -5.02 -0.82
CA GLN A 105 12.46 -5.16 -0.59
C GLN A 105 12.77 -6.10 0.59
N ALA A 106 12.00 -6.02 1.69
CA ALA A 106 12.16 -6.95 2.82
C ALA A 106 11.91 -8.41 2.39
N CYS A 107 10.85 -8.66 1.62
CA CYS A 107 10.59 -9.97 1.03
C CYS A 107 11.71 -10.41 0.09
N GLN A 108 12.27 -9.50 -0.72
CA GLN A 108 13.38 -9.81 -1.62
C GLN A 108 14.61 -10.31 -0.85
N VAL A 109 15.02 -9.59 0.20
CA VAL A 109 16.17 -9.97 1.04
C VAL A 109 15.94 -11.35 1.68
N TYR A 110 14.74 -11.63 2.18
CA TYR A 110 14.42 -12.95 2.74
C TYR A 110 14.50 -14.06 1.67
N ARG A 111 13.99 -13.83 0.47
CA ARG A 111 14.05 -14.79 -0.64
C ARG A 111 15.49 -15.10 -1.05
N GLU A 112 16.35 -14.08 -1.09
CA GLU A 112 17.78 -14.26 -1.37
C GLU A 112 18.45 -15.17 -0.33
N GLN A 113 18.09 -15.06 0.96
CA GLN A 113 18.56 -15.97 2.02
C GLN A 113 18.10 -17.42 1.80
N GLN A 114 16.94 -17.62 1.17
CA GLN A 114 16.40 -18.93 0.82
C GLN A 114 16.91 -19.45 -0.54
N SER A 115 17.96 -18.82 -1.09
CA SER A 115 18.52 -19.12 -2.42
C SER A 115 17.52 -18.95 -3.57
N LEU A 116 16.49 -18.11 -3.38
CA LEU A 116 15.51 -17.73 -4.39
C LEU A 116 15.87 -16.36 -4.94
N SER A 117 16.92 -16.31 -5.77
CA SER A 117 17.38 -15.09 -6.42
C SER A 117 16.57 -14.77 -7.68
N GLY A 118 16.29 -13.49 -7.91
CA GLY A 118 15.67 -13.03 -9.15
C GLY A 118 14.53 -12.03 -8.90
N TYR A 119 13.98 -11.52 -9.99
CA TYR A 119 12.81 -10.65 -9.92
C TYR A 119 11.57 -11.47 -9.55
N PHE A 120 10.80 -10.97 -8.58
CA PHE A 120 9.46 -11.48 -8.31
C PHE A 120 8.42 -10.37 -8.39
N THR A 121 7.24 -10.74 -8.84
CA THR A 121 6.08 -9.84 -8.89
C THR A 121 5.38 -9.83 -7.54
N LEU A 122 5.09 -8.64 -7.03
CA LEU A 122 4.21 -8.44 -5.88
C LEU A 122 3.15 -7.45 -6.36
N HIS A 123 1.88 -7.84 -6.31
CA HIS A 123 0.78 -6.93 -6.63
C HIS A 123 0.31 -6.17 -5.40
N SER A 124 -0.18 -4.95 -5.64
CA SER A 124 -0.91 -4.17 -4.65
C SER A 124 -2.33 -4.72 -4.50
N PRO A 125 -2.91 -4.71 -3.28
CA PRO A 125 -2.29 -4.37 -2.01
C PRO A 125 -1.37 -5.49 -1.50
N ALA A 126 -0.22 -5.14 -0.89
CA ALA A 126 0.71 -6.06 -0.25
C ALA A 126 0.17 -6.60 1.08
N THR A 127 -0.96 -7.32 1.00
CA THR A 127 -1.64 -7.92 2.15
C THR A 127 -0.77 -8.96 2.84
N VAL A 128 -1.11 -9.29 4.09
CA VAL A 128 -0.43 -10.32 4.88
C VAL A 128 -0.38 -11.65 4.13
N GLU A 129 -1.44 -12.03 3.41
CA GLU A 129 -1.47 -13.21 2.55
C GLU A 129 -0.35 -13.17 1.50
N ARG A 130 -0.29 -12.09 0.70
CA ARG A 130 0.70 -11.95 -0.38
C ARG A 130 2.12 -11.87 0.16
N LEU A 131 2.35 -11.14 1.25
CA LEU A 131 3.66 -11.05 1.90
C LEU A 131 4.11 -12.41 2.45
N ARG A 132 3.21 -13.14 3.12
CA ARG A 132 3.52 -14.46 3.66
C ARG A 132 3.88 -15.45 2.56
N MET A 133 3.17 -15.42 1.44
CA MET A 133 3.44 -16.28 0.28
C MET A 133 4.67 -15.85 -0.51
N ALA A 134 5.06 -14.57 -0.47
CA ALA A 134 6.32 -14.08 -1.04
C ALA A 134 7.54 -14.65 -0.29
N CYS A 135 7.45 -14.76 1.03
CA CYS A 135 8.46 -15.33 1.93
C CYS A 135 8.39 -16.86 1.92
N VAL A 136 8.83 -17.47 0.83
CA VAL A 136 8.81 -18.93 0.64
C VAL A 136 9.77 -19.61 1.61
N ASP A 137 9.25 -20.55 2.39
CA ASP A 137 9.99 -21.39 3.32
C ASP A 137 9.57 -22.86 3.21
N GLU A 138 10.00 -23.71 4.15
CA GLU A 138 9.64 -25.13 4.15
C GLU A 138 8.13 -25.37 4.27
N PHE A 139 7.39 -24.50 4.94
CA PHE A 139 5.95 -24.65 5.12
C PHE A 139 5.23 -24.31 3.83
N THR A 140 5.61 -23.21 3.19
CA THR A 140 5.07 -22.83 1.88
C THR A 140 5.29 -23.93 0.85
N ARG A 141 6.49 -24.55 0.81
CA ARG A 141 6.80 -25.65 -0.11
C ARG A 141 5.98 -26.92 0.14
N ARG A 142 5.61 -27.20 1.40
CA ARG A 142 4.75 -28.35 1.74
C ARG A 142 3.30 -28.15 1.35
N VAL A 143 2.80 -26.91 1.48
CA VAL A 143 1.39 -26.58 1.21
C VAL A 143 1.15 -26.30 -0.27
N CYS A 144 2.05 -25.57 -0.93
CA CYS A 144 1.96 -25.16 -2.33
C CYS A 144 3.32 -25.33 -3.04
N PRO A 145 3.69 -26.56 -3.43
CA PRO A 145 4.98 -26.85 -4.07
C PRO A 145 5.21 -26.05 -5.37
N ASP A 146 4.14 -25.82 -6.15
CA ASP A 146 4.21 -25.26 -7.52
C ASP A 146 3.40 -23.96 -7.72
N GLU A 147 2.75 -23.42 -6.69
CA GLU A 147 1.74 -22.35 -6.83
C GLU A 147 2.01 -21.07 -6.02
N TYR A 148 3.16 -20.94 -5.35
CA TYR A 148 3.44 -19.73 -4.55
C TYR A 148 3.48 -18.46 -5.42
N GLU A 149 3.88 -18.56 -6.69
CA GLU A 149 3.84 -17.44 -7.65
C GLU A 149 2.42 -17.07 -8.09
N THR A 150 1.51 -18.04 -8.08
CA THR A 150 0.10 -17.83 -8.46
C THR A 150 -0.60 -16.91 -7.45
N VAL A 151 -0.32 -17.06 -6.16
CA VAL A 151 -0.84 -16.16 -5.12
C VAL A 151 -0.24 -14.76 -5.23
N LEU A 152 1.04 -14.66 -5.60
CA LEU A 152 1.70 -13.39 -5.85
C LEU A 152 1.15 -12.66 -7.07
N SER A 153 0.64 -13.40 -8.06
CA SER A 153 0.01 -12.89 -9.29
C SER A 153 -1.46 -12.48 -9.11
N ARG A 154 -2.04 -12.70 -7.93
CA ARG A 154 -3.43 -12.36 -7.63
C ARG A 154 -3.57 -10.84 -7.47
N GLY A 155 -3.87 -10.15 -8.57
CA GLY A 155 -4.27 -8.74 -8.55
C GLY A 155 -5.70 -8.58 -8.03
N SER A 156 -5.98 -7.46 -7.37
CA SER A 156 -7.33 -7.08 -6.96
C SER A 156 -8.07 -6.47 -8.15
N TYR A 157 -8.71 -7.29 -8.98
CA TYR A 157 -9.63 -6.83 -10.04
C TYR A 157 -10.85 -7.74 -10.14
#